data_AF-A0A975W0V8-F1
#
_entry.id   AF-A0A975W0V8-F1
#
_cell.length_a   1.000
_cell.length_b   1.000
_cell.length_c   1.000
_cell.angle_alpha   90.00
_cell.angle_beta   90.00
_cell.angle_gamma   90.00
#
_symmetry.space_group_name_H-M   'P 1'
#
loop_
_entity.id
_entity.type
_entity.pdbx_description
1 polymer ?
#
loop_
_entity_poly.entity_id
_entity_poly.type
_entity_poly.pdbx_seq_one_letter_code
_entity_poly.pdbx_strand_id
1 'polypeptide(L)'
;MTMNEIERALRELRLSGIADTLSTRLMQAQSNQEPFLDTFASMLQDELDRRRSRLTERRFKHARLDERLSLADFDWRFNPKLPRQACFELHTLKFIGEGANALIIGRPDHAT
;
A
#
# COMPACT_ATOMS: atom_id res chain seq x y z
N MET A 1 -20.03 13.65 -23.76
CA MET A 1 -20.38 12.69 -22.71
C MET A 1 -20.85 13.44 -21.47
N THR A 2 -21.94 13.03 -20.85
CA THR A 2 -22.38 13.51 -19.54
C THR A 2 -21.54 12.90 -18.41
N MET A 3 -21.57 13.45 -17.20
CA MET A 3 -20.83 12.90 -16.04
C MET A 3 -21.16 11.42 -15.80
N ASN A 4 -22.44 11.08 -15.88
CA ASN A 4 -22.91 9.70 -15.71
C ASN A 4 -22.39 8.76 -16.81
N GLU A 5 -22.26 9.23 -18.04
CA GLU A 5 -21.67 8.45 -19.13
C GLU A 5 -20.18 8.20 -18.90
N ILE A 6 -19.47 9.19 -18.35
CA ILE A 6 -18.04 9.05 -17.98
C ILE A 6 -17.90 8.04 -16.87
N GLU A 7 -18.68 8.14 -15.79
CA GLU A 7 -18.65 7.14 -14.71
C GLU A 7 -18.94 5.73 -15.20
N ARG A 8 -19.94 5.58 -16.10
CA ARG A 8 -20.26 4.27 -16.68
C ARG A 8 -19.10 3.72 -17.50
N ALA A 9 -18.49 4.54 -18.37
CA ALA A 9 -17.32 4.14 -19.15
C ALA A 9 -16.13 3.77 -18.26
N LEU A 10 -15.87 4.52 -17.18
CA LEU A 10 -14.79 4.20 -16.23
C LEU A 10 -15.04 2.85 -15.55
N ARG A 11 -16.28 2.54 -15.16
CA ARG A 11 -16.63 1.23 -14.58
C ARG A 11 -16.47 0.10 -15.59
N GLU A 12 -16.90 0.28 -16.85
CA GLU A 12 -16.72 -0.69 -17.93
C GLU A 12 -15.23 -0.98 -18.19
N LEU A 13 -14.39 0.05 -18.15
CA LEU A 13 -12.92 -0.06 -18.28
C LEU A 13 -12.22 -0.54 -17.00
N ARG A 14 -12.97 -0.81 -15.92
CA ARG A 14 -12.43 -1.21 -14.60
C ARG A 14 -11.47 -0.18 -13.99
N LEU A 15 -11.71 1.11 -14.25
CA LEU A 15 -10.99 2.26 -13.69
C LEU A 15 -11.70 2.78 -12.43
N SER A 16 -11.89 1.89 -11.45
CA SER A 16 -12.69 2.18 -10.25
C SER A 16 -12.08 3.24 -9.34
N GLY A 17 -10.76 3.36 -9.26
CA GLY A 17 -10.09 4.40 -8.50
C GLY A 17 -10.43 5.78 -9.05
N ILE A 18 -10.36 5.95 -10.37
CA ILE A 18 -10.78 7.20 -11.03
C ILE A 18 -12.28 7.42 -10.85
N ALA A 19 -13.10 6.38 -11.05
CA ALA A 19 -14.55 6.52 -10.91
C ALA A 19 -14.96 6.98 -9.51
N ASP A 20 -14.28 6.50 -8.47
CA ASP A 20 -14.54 6.86 -7.08
C ASP A 20 -14.05 8.28 -6.73
N THR A 21 -13.00 8.79 -7.40
CA THR A 21 -12.40 10.11 -7.09
C THR A 21 -12.67 11.21 -8.12
N LEU A 22 -13.33 10.91 -9.24
CA LEU A 22 -13.52 11.79 -10.40
C LEU A 22 -14.05 13.19 -10.01
N SER A 23 -15.19 13.23 -9.30
CA SER A 23 -15.83 14.48 -8.90
C SER A 23 -14.95 15.32 -7.97
N THR A 24 -14.26 14.67 -7.04
CA THR A 24 -13.32 15.32 -6.11
C THR A 24 -12.13 15.91 -6.85
N ARG A 25 -11.53 15.15 -7.77
CA ARG A 25 -10.38 15.60 -8.57
C ARG A 25 -10.74 16.75 -9.51
N LEU A 26 -11.94 16.72 -10.11
CA LEU A 26 -12.41 17.83 -10.94
C LEU A 26 -12.63 19.11 -10.13
N MET A 27 -13.21 19.01 -8.94
CA MET A 27 -13.40 20.16 -8.06
C MET A 27 -12.05 20.73 -7.59
N GLN A 28 -11.08 19.87 -7.25
CA GLN A 28 -9.72 20.27 -6.89
C GLN A 28 -9.02 21.00 -8.04
N ALA A 29 -9.07 20.43 -9.25
CA ALA A 29 -8.46 21.03 -10.43
C ALA A 29 -9.04 22.41 -10.75
N GLN A 30 -10.36 22.56 -10.62
CA GLN A 30 -11.02 23.86 -10.79
C GLN A 30 -10.60 24.87 -9.72
N SER A 31 -10.55 24.46 -8.45
CA SER A 31 -10.15 25.33 -7.34
C SER A 31 -8.69 25.77 -7.45
N ASN A 32 -7.81 24.88 -7.90
CA ASN A 32 -6.37 25.12 -7.93
C ASN A 32 -5.87 25.62 -9.29
N GLN A 33 -6.77 25.78 -10.27
CA GLN A 33 -6.43 26.06 -11.67
C GLN A 33 -5.35 25.10 -12.19
N GLU A 34 -5.47 23.83 -11.81
CA GLU A 34 -4.47 22.81 -12.09
C GLU A 34 -4.46 22.50 -13.60
N PRO A 35 -3.28 22.42 -14.24
CA PRO A 35 -3.18 22.02 -15.63
C PRO A 35 -3.85 20.65 -15.86
N PHE A 36 -4.49 20.48 -17.02
CA PHE A 36 -5.17 19.23 -17.36
C PHE A 36 -4.25 18.00 -17.23
N LEU A 37 -2.98 18.13 -17.64
CA LEU A 37 -2.03 17.03 -17.59
C LEU A 37 -1.75 16.57 -16.15
N ASP A 38 -1.65 17.52 -15.21
CA ASP A 38 -1.40 17.23 -13.79
C ASP A 38 -2.65 16.62 -13.14
N THR A 39 -3.83 17.15 -13.49
CA THR A 39 -5.11 16.57 -13.07
C THR A 39 -5.26 15.12 -13.57
N PHE A 40 -4.94 14.88 -14.83
CA PHE A 40 -5.01 13.56 -15.45
C PHE A 40 -4.00 12.59 -14.84
N ALA A 41 -2.76 13.04 -14.60
CA ALA A 41 -1.74 12.27 -13.90
C ALA A 41 -2.20 11.89 -12.49
N SER A 42 -2.78 12.83 -11.73
CA SER A 42 -3.34 12.58 -10.41
C SER A 42 -4.47 11.54 -10.43
N MET A 43 -5.38 11.62 -11.41
CA MET A 43 -6.44 10.61 -11.58
C MET A 43 -5.86 9.23 -11.89
N LEU A 44 -4.87 9.13 -12.80
CA LEU A 44 -4.20 7.86 -13.09
C LEU A 44 -3.50 7.29 -11.85
N GLN A 45 -2.91 8.14 -11.02
CA GLN A 45 -2.25 7.74 -9.79
C GLN A 45 -3.26 7.13 -8.79
N ASP A 46 -4.46 7.72 -8.66
CA ASP A 46 -5.54 7.16 -7.83
C ASP A 46 -5.91 5.73 -8.25
N GLU A 47 -5.98 5.46 -9.55
CA GLU A 47 -6.23 4.10 -10.07
C GLU A 47 -5.10 3.13 -9.76
N LEU A 48 -3.85 3.55 -9.97
CA LEU A 48 -2.68 2.73 -9.68
C LEU A 48 -2.62 2.36 -8.19
N ASP A 49 -2.87 3.31 -7.31
CA ASP A 49 -2.86 3.09 -5.86
C ASP A 49 -4.04 2.23 -5.40
N ARG A 50 -5.21 2.39 -6.04
CA ARG A 50 -6.36 1.49 -5.81
C ARG A 50 -6.03 0.05 -6.18
N ARG A 51 -5.36 -0.16 -7.33
CA ARG A 51 -4.94 -1.50 -7.80
C ARG A 51 -3.89 -2.12 -6.88
N ARG A 52 -2.87 -1.34 -6.50
CA ARG A 52 -1.82 -1.78 -5.55
C ARG A 52 -2.43 -2.19 -4.21
N SER A 53 -3.30 -1.35 -3.65
CA SER A 53 -3.98 -1.63 -2.38
C SER A 53 -4.81 -2.90 -2.44
N ARG A 54 -5.60 -3.11 -3.52
CA ARG A 54 -6.37 -4.35 -3.71
C ARG A 54 -5.49 -5.57 -3.86
N LEU A 55 -4.36 -5.46 -4.56
CA LEU A 55 -3.41 -6.56 -4.70
C LEU A 55 -2.82 -6.96 -3.35
N THR A 56 -2.38 -5.99 -2.56
CA THR A 56 -1.86 -6.20 -1.21
C THR A 56 -2.90 -6.85 -0.31
N GLU A 57 -4.12 -6.34 -0.31
CA GLU A 57 -5.23 -6.90 0.48
C GLU A 57 -5.56 -8.33 0.07
N ARG A 58 -5.59 -8.62 -1.25
CA ARG A 58 -5.80 -9.97 -1.75
C ARG A 58 -4.68 -10.93 -1.32
N ARG A 59 -3.42 -10.50 -1.43
CA ARG A 59 -2.26 -11.29 -0.98
C ARG A 59 -2.33 -11.59 0.52
N PHE A 60 -2.70 -10.59 1.32
CA PHE A 60 -2.87 -10.76 2.75
C PHE A 60 -3.97 -11.80 3.07
N LYS A 61 -5.14 -11.68 2.46
CA LYS A 61 -6.23 -12.66 2.61
C LYS A 61 -5.81 -14.08 2.19
N HIS A 62 -5.00 -14.22 1.15
CA HIS A 62 -4.49 -15.52 0.74
C HIS A 62 -3.44 -16.10 1.67
N ALA A 63 -2.68 -15.26 2.38
CA ALA A 63 -1.66 -15.69 3.33
C ALA A 63 -2.26 -16.37 4.58
N ARG A 64 -3.58 -16.23 4.82
CA ARG A 64 -4.29 -16.78 5.99
C ARG A 64 -3.60 -16.41 7.31
N LEU A 65 -3.07 -15.19 7.37
CA LEU A 65 -2.53 -14.62 8.59
C LEU A 65 -3.68 -14.10 9.44
N ASP A 66 -3.73 -14.47 10.71
CA ASP A 66 -4.82 -14.09 11.62
C ASP A 66 -4.81 -12.59 11.93
N GLU A 67 -3.63 -11.98 11.96
CA GLU A 67 -3.46 -10.57 12.31
C GLU A 67 -2.49 -9.85 11.37
N ARG A 68 -2.72 -8.55 11.21
CA ARG A 68 -1.87 -7.65 10.43
C ARG A 68 -0.89 -6.95 11.38
N LEU A 69 -0.07 -7.75 12.05
CA LEU A 69 0.95 -7.26 12.98
C LEU A 69 2.01 -6.43 12.23
N SER A 70 2.27 -5.23 12.74
CA SER A 70 3.40 -4.42 12.32
C SER A 70 4.49 -4.39 13.40
N LEU A 71 5.73 -4.04 13.02
CA LEU A 71 6.80 -3.82 14.01
C LEU A 71 6.49 -2.66 14.97
N ALA A 72 5.54 -1.79 14.65
CA ALA A 72 5.07 -0.74 15.56
C ALA A 72 4.18 -1.30 16.67
N ASP A 73 3.46 -2.40 16.40
CA ASP A 73 2.57 -3.06 17.36
C ASP A 73 3.31 -4.07 18.25
N PHE A 74 4.56 -4.39 17.92
CA PHE A 74 5.36 -5.37 18.67
C PHE A 74 5.74 -4.85 20.06
N ASP A 75 5.48 -5.64 21.10
CA ASP A 75 5.95 -5.33 22.45
C ASP A 75 7.45 -5.62 22.60
N TRP A 76 8.27 -4.60 22.34
CA TRP A 76 9.72 -4.65 22.49
C TRP A 76 10.20 -4.89 23.94
N ARG A 77 9.32 -4.78 24.94
CA ARG A 77 9.66 -5.06 26.35
C ARG A 77 9.69 -6.55 26.64
N PHE A 78 9.00 -7.37 25.84
CA PHE A 78 8.97 -8.83 25.98
C PHE A 78 10.38 -9.44 25.88
N ASN A 79 11.22 -8.93 24.99
CA ASN A 79 12.61 -9.35 24.86
C ASN A 79 13.55 -8.14 24.69
N PRO A 80 14.02 -7.54 25.80
CA PRO A 80 14.87 -6.36 25.77
C PRO A 80 16.25 -6.60 25.11
N LYS A 81 16.64 -7.87 24.93
CA LYS A 81 17.90 -8.24 24.26
C LYS A 81 17.77 -8.27 22.74
N LEU A 82 16.54 -8.20 22.21
CA LEU A 82 16.31 -8.17 20.76
C LEU A 82 16.77 -6.82 20.20
N PRO A 83 17.67 -6.79 19.20
CA PRO A 83 18.18 -5.54 18.66
C PRO A 83 17.13 -4.86 17.78
N ARG A 84 16.33 -3.97 18.40
CA ARG A 84 15.25 -3.23 17.73
C ARG A 84 15.71 -2.57 16.44
N GLN A 85 16.85 -1.88 16.46
CA GLN A 85 17.38 -1.19 15.28
C GLN A 85 17.64 -2.14 14.10
N ALA A 86 18.25 -3.30 14.35
CA ALA A 86 18.51 -4.30 13.32
C ALA A 86 17.20 -4.88 12.74
N CYS A 87 16.18 -5.09 13.57
CA CYS A 87 14.86 -5.52 13.08
C CYS A 87 14.21 -4.48 12.15
N PHE A 88 14.29 -3.19 12.50
CA PHE A 88 13.79 -2.11 11.64
C PHE A 88 14.62 -1.95 10.36
N GLU A 89 15.93 -2.15 10.42
CA GLU A 89 16.80 -2.15 9.24
C GLU A 89 16.40 -3.28 8.27
N LEU A 90 16.20 -4.50 8.78
CA LEU A 90 15.70 -5.63 7.98
C LEU A 90 14.33 -5.36 7.38
N HIS A 91 13.44 -4.68 8.10
CA HIS A 91 12.10 -4.30 7.60
C HIS A 91 12.15 -3.36 6.39
N THR A 92 13.23 -2.59 6.21
CA THR A 92 13.40 -1.76 5.00
C THR A 92 13.62 -2.58 3.73
N LEU A 93 14.00 -3.86 3.87
CA LEU A 93 14.38 -4.75 2.78
C LEU A 93 15.56 -4.24 1.92
N LYS A 94 16.34 -3.26 2.41
CA LYS A 94 17.47 -2.66 1.69
C LYS A 94 18.50 -3.69 1.24
N PHE A 95 18.73 -4.71 2.07
CA PHE A 95 19.66 -5.81 1.76
C PHE A 95 19.32 -6.54 0.45
N ILE A 96 18.05 -6.56 0.02
CA ILE A 96 17.65 -7.16 -1.27
C ILE A 96 18.25 -6.37 -2.43
N GLY A 97 18.15 -5.04 -2.38
CA GLY A 97 18.72 -4.17 -3.42
C GLY A 97 20.24 -4.18 -3.46
N GLU A 98 20.88 -4.45 -2.31
CA GLU A 98 22.33 -4.54 -2.17
C GLU A 98 22.89 -5.94 -2.51
N GLY A 99 22.04 -6.93 -2.76
CA GLY A 99 22.45 -8.32 -2.97
C GLY A 99 23.06 -8.96 -1.71
N ALA A 100 22.75 -8.43 -0.53
CA ALA A 100 23.22 -8.93 0.76
C ALA A 100 22.25 -9.95 1.36
N ASN A 101 22.73 -10.74 2.32
CA ASN A 101 21.92 -11.74 3.01
C ASN A 101 21.43 -11.23 4.36
N ALA A 102 20.17 -11.49 4.68
CA ALA A 102 19.60 -11.30 6.01
C ALA A 102 19.52 -12.66 6.72
N LEU A 103 20.13 -12.76 7.91
CA LEU A 103 20.13 -13.98 8.71
C LEU A 103 19.49 -13.73 10.08
N ILE A 104 18.41 -14.45 10.37
CA ILE A 104 17.72 -14.40 11.66
C ILE A 104 17.99 -15.73 12.36
N ILE A 105 18.72 -15.70 13.46
CA ILE A 105 19.05 -16.89 14.27
C ILE A 105 18.42 -16.71 15.64
N GLY A 106 17.63 -17.70 16.06
CA GLY A 106 17.08 -17.80 17.40
C GLY A 106 17.08 -19.26 17.83
N ARG A 107 17.05 -19.50 19.14
CA ARG A 107 16.73 -20.84 19.64
C ARG A 107 15.25 -21.10 19.33
N PRO A 108 14.87 -22.26 18.79
CA PRO A 108 13.47 -22.62 18.68
C PRO A 108 12.89 -22.66 20.10
N ASP A 109 11.84 -21.89 20.34
CA ASP A 109 11.07 -22.04 21.56
C ASP A 109 10.30 -23.36 21.46
N HIS A 110 10.41 -24.21 22.49
CA HIS A 110 9.64 -25.44 22.57
C HIS A 110 8.25 -25.04 23.06
N ALA A 111 7.29 -24.90 22.14
CA ALA A 111 5.88 -24.80 22.48
C ALA A 111 5.50 -26.02 23.35
N THR A 112 5.31 -25.79 24.65
CA THR A 112 4.58 -26.68 25.55
C THR A 112 3.22 -26.07 25.79
#